data_AF-A0A943Z9G6-F1
#
_entry.id   AF-A0A943Z9G6-F1
#
_cell.length_a   1.000
_cell.length_b   1.000
_cell.length_c   1.000
_cell.angle_alpha   90.00
_cell.angle_beta   90.00
_cell.angle_gamma   90.00
#
_symmetry.space_group_name_H-M   'P 1'
#
loop_
_entity.id
_entity.type
_entity.pdbx_description
1 polymer ?
#
loop_
_entity_poly.entity_id
_entity_poly.type
_entity_poly.pdbx_seq_one_letter_code
_entity_poly.pdbx_strand_id
1 'polypeptide(L)'
;MLEIVDSHFHIWDLNILNLPWLNSCAGIIKRSFSMDDIAKAYGQYDFNFKGGVYVEVDCDNAIQEDDYIFKLKSPYILARVMRARHLCEHMRLPIGIVGVREPLHIDSSPRGRCLERSFIQGLEVLAKQDLLFESCNRVDELEDLYNSIKQVPEAKVVINHCGNVSTLDESYKKAMTKLASLPNVYCKISGFPTDNKLFVKNLLDFISGTFDHSKLMYASNYPVVNLYSSFEDHLNCVREYFNDDLDIFSKNAKKLYKINRPQLFASVIKLRPEKAEYYKKLHANPFSSVNKMIRECGITKYKIWNREDLLFSVMEYCGDDFEYDMAKMAQDPETNRWWKETDPCQKRIDGALKSEWWADMDLVYDLNK
;
A
#
# COMPACT_ATOMS: atom_id res chain seq x y z
N MET A 1 10.66 -9.90 -16.15
CA MET A 1 9.36 -9.21 -16.26
C MET A 1 9.16 -8.37 -15.01
N LEU A 2 9.13 -7.05 -15.13
CA LEU A 2 8.92 -6.14 -13.99
C LEU A 2 7.53 -6.38 -13.39
N GLU A 3 7.46 -6.54 -12.07
CA GLU A 3 6.19 -6.59 -11.35
C GLU A 3 5.69 -5.16 -11.08
N ILE A 4 4.43 -4.89 -11.42
CA ILE A 4 3.82 -3.57 -11.23
C ILE A 4 2.55 -3.67 -10.38
N VAL A 5 2.51 -2.87 -9.31
CA VAL A 5 1.30 -2.48 -8.59
C VAL A 5 1.09 -1.00 -8.83
N ASP A 6 0.05 -0.65 -9.59
CA ASP A 6 -0.26 0.75 -9.86
C ASP A 6 -0.90 1.39 -8.62
N SER A 7 -0.17 2.25 -7.92
CA SER A 7 -0.68 2.86 -6.68
C SER A 7 -1.77 3.91 -6.93
N HIS A 8 -2.10 4.24 -8.19
CA HIS A 8 -3.14 5.22 -8.49
C HIS A 8 -3.70 5.05 -9.90
N PHE A 9 -4.91 4.52 -9.97
CA PHE A 9 -5.71 4.59 -11.18
C PHE A 9 -7.17 4.93 -10.88
N HIS A 10 -7.86 5.28 -11.97
CA HIS A 10 -9.27 5.59 -12.00
C HIS A 10 -9.98 4.69 -13.03
N ILE A 11 -11.20 4.33 -12.71
CA ILE A 11 -12.16 3.69 -13.63
C ILE A 11 -13.54 4.30 -13.36
N TRP A 12 -14.38 4.35 -14.39
CA TRP A 12 -15.74 4.86 -14.27
C TRP A 12 -16.60 4.36 -15.43
N ASP A 13 -17.90 4.23 -15.19
CA ASP A 13 -18.89 4.04 -16.24
C ASP A 13 -19.84 5.24 -16.29
N LEU A 14 -19.81 5.99 -17.39
CA LEU A 14 -20.62 7.20 -17.58
C LEU A 14 -22.12 6.90 -17.77
N ASN A 15 -22.52 5.63 -17.92
CA ASN A 15 -23.92 5.23 -17.86
C ASN A 15 -24.43 5.08 -16.41
N ILE A 16 -23.51 5.00 -15.44
CA ILE A 16 -23.80 4.75 -14.03
C ILE A 16 -23.45 5.97 -13.18
N LEU A 17 -22.28 6.57 -13.41
CA LEU A 17 -21.73 7.67 -12.62
C LEU A 17 -21.80 8.98 -13.41
N ASN A 18 -22.07 10.07 -12.70
CA ASN A 18 -21.98 11.41 -13.27
C ASN A 18 -20.72 12.12 -12.76
N LEU A 19 -19.86 12.54 -13.70
CA LEU A 19 -18.56 13.17 -13.42
C LEU A 19 -18.52 14.58 -14.03
N PRO A 20 -19.02 15.62 -13.33
CA PRO A 20 -19.14 16.97 -13.89
C PRO A 20 -17.81 17.56 -14.38
N TRP A 21 -16.70 17.23 -13.71
CA TRP A 21 -15.36 17.71 -14.05
C TRP A 21 -14.88 17.26 -15.45
N LEU A 22 -15.45 16.16 -15.99
CA LEU A 22 -15.12 15.74 -17.36
C LEU A 22 -15.56 16.79 -18.39
N ASN A 23 -16.56 17.62 -18.12
CA ASN A 23 -17.05 18.61 -19.08
C ASN A 23 -15.96 19.61 -19.51
N SER A 24 -15.06 19.99 -18.59
CA SER A 24 -13.91 20.86 -18.83
C SER A 24 -12.70 20.17 -19.46
N CYS A 25 -12.70 18.83 -19.55
CA CYS A 25 -11.57 18.07 -20.09
C CYS A 25 -11.63 17.89 -21.62
N ALA A 26 -10.48 17.56 -22.21
CA ALA A 26 -10.39 17.12 -23.59
C ALA A 26 -11.19 15.82 -23.81
N GLY A 27 -11.63 15.59 -25.06
CA GLY A 27 -12.49 14.46 -25.41
C GLY A 27 -11.90 13.07 -25.18
N ILE A 28 -10.57 12.96 -25.04
CA ILE A 28 -9.86 11.67 -24.93
C ILE A 28 -10.29 10.83 -23.71
N ILE A 29 -10.68 11.49 -22.61
CA ILE A 29 -11.18 10.83 -21.40
C ILE A 29 -12.70 10.93 -21.21
N LYS A 30 -13.45 11.52 -22.17
CA LYS A 30 -14.92 11.65 -22.10
C LYS A 30 -15.64 10.36 -22.52
N ARG A 31 -15.24 9.22 -21.95
CA ARG A 31 -15.83 7.89 -22.16
C ARG A 31 -15.69 7.03 -20.91
N SER A 32 -16.40 5.90 -20.84
CA SER A 32 -16.21 4.91 -19.77
C SER A 32 -14.85 4.22 -19.87
N PHE A 33 -14.26 3.92 -18.72
CA PHE A 33 -13.03 3.14 -18.56
C PHE A 33 -13.23 2.04 -17.52
N SER A 34 -12.86 0.83 -17.88
CA SER A 34 -13.03 -0.39 -17.09
C SER A 34 -11.69 -0.95 -16.61
N MET A 35 -11.75 -1.98 -15.75
CA MET A 35 -10.53 -2.71 -15.37
C MET A 35 -9.85 -3.41 -16.55
N ASP A 36 -10.61 -3.81 -17.58
CA ASP A 36 -10.03 -4.40 -18.78
C ASP A 36 -9.23 -3.39 -19.59
N ASP A 37 -9.61 -2.10 -19.56
CA ASP A 37 -8.90 -1.05 -20.30
C ASP A 37 -7.51 -0.80 -19.72
N ILE A 38 -7.39 -0.71 -18.39
CA ILE A 38 -6.09 -0.57 -17.73
C ILE A 38 -5.25 -1.85 -17.81
N ALA A 39 -5.88 -3.03 -17.69
CA ALA A 39 -5.17 -4.30 -17.88
C ALA A 39 -4.62 -4.43 -19.30
N LYS A 40 -5.36 -3.98 -20.32
CA LYS A 40 -4.88 -3.89 -21.70
C LYS A 40 -3.76 -2.86 -21.86
N ALA A 41 -3.86 -1.70 -21.19
CA ALA A 41 -2.80 -0.68 -21.23
C ALA A 41 -1.46 -1.25 -20.73
N TYR A 42 -1.46 -1.99 -19.61
CA TYR A 42 -0.25 -2.68 -19.14
C TYR A 42 0.12 -3.91 -19.99
N GLY A 43 -0.87 -4.65 -20.50
CA GLY A 43 -0.66 -5.89 -21.25
C GLY A 43 -0.05 -5.72 -22.64
N GLN A 44 0.07 -4.48 -23.14
CA GLN A 44 0.83 -4.17 -24.35
C GLN A 44 2.35 -4.34 -24.17
N TYR A 45 2.81 -4.52 -22.94
CA TYR A 45 4.21 -4.58 -22.57
C TYR A 45 4.52 -5.90 -21.83
N ASP A 46 5.80 -6.26 -21.76
CA ASP A 46 6.28 -7.44 -21.01
C ASP A 46 6.34 -7.15 -19.50
N PHE A 47 5.19 -6.85 -18.90
CA PHE A 47 5.02 -6.58 -17.47
C PHE A 47 4.12 -7.59 -16.77
N ASN A 48 4.42 -7.82 -15.50
CA ASN A 48 3.60 -8.62 -14.61
C ASN A 48 2.69 -7.68 -13.80
N PHE A 49 1.64 -7.17 -14.46
CA PHE A 49 0.68 -6.30 -13.81
C PHE A 49 -0.14 -7.08 -12.77
N LYS A 50 0.00 -6.69 -11.50
CA LYS A 50 -0.69 -7.34 -10.37
C LYS A 50 -2.04 -6.70 -10.04
N GLY A 51 -2.33 -5.53 -10.59
CA GLY A 51 -3.46 -4.70 -10.21
C GLY A 51 -2.99 -3.38 -9.58
N GLY A 52 -3.88 -2.70 -8.86
CA GLY A 52 -3.55 -1.42 -8.28
C GLY A 52 -4.54 -0.92 -7.22
N VAL A 53 -4.32 0.32 -6.81
CA VAL A 53 -5.19 1.06 -5.91
C VAL A 53 -6.14 1.92 -6.73
N TYR A 54 -7.43 1.61 -6.62
CA TYR A 54 -8.48 2.48 -7.10
C TYR A 54 -8.54 3.73 -6.24
N VAL A 55 -8.58 4.90 -6.87
CA VAL A 55 -8.81 6.18 -6.20
C VAL A 55 -10.11 6.79 -6.74
N GLU A 56 -10.91 7.36 -5.85
CA GLU A 56 -12.19 8.01 -6.18
C GLU A 56 -12.08 9.00 -7.35
N VAL A 57 -13.19 9.19 -8.07
CA VAL A 57 -13.26 9.91 -9.35
C VAL A 57 -14.00 11.23 -9.26
N ASP A 58 -14.19 11.77 -8.05
CA ASP A 58 -14.93 13.00 -7.77
C ASP A 58 -16.38 12.96 -8.30
N CYS A 59 -17.02 11.79 -8.18
CA CYS A 59 -18.42 11.59 -8.58
C CYS A 59 -19.36 12.47 -7.74
N ASP A 60 -20.30 13.16 -8.37
CA ASP A 60 -21.25 14.04 -7.67
C ASP A 60 -22.05 13.28 -6.58
N ASN A 61 -22.33 12.00 -6.84
CA ASN A 61 -22.89 11.05 -5.91
C ASN A 61 -21.86 10.02 -5.43
N ALA A 62 -21.05 10.40 -4.44
CA ALA A 62 -20.09 9.52 -3.77
C ALA A 62 -20.66 8.16 -3.32
N ILE A 63 -21.92 8.08 -2.86
CA ILE A 63 -22.52 6.80 -2.43
C ILE A 63 -22.76 5.87 -3.63
N GLN A 64 -23.12 6.43 -4.77
CA GLN A 64 -23.32 5.65 -6.00
C GLN A 64 -21.99 5.14 -6.56
N GLU A 65 -20.92 5.93 -6.41
CA GLU A 65 -19.56 5.51 -6.71
C GLU A 65 -19.12 4.36 -5.78
N ASP A 66 -19.34 4.49 -4.47
CA ASP A 66 -19.11 3.39 -3.52
C ASP A 66 -19.83 2.11 -3.99
N ASP A 67 -21.14 2.18 -4.19
CA ASP A 67 -21.95 1.04 -4.60
C ASP A 67 -21.46 0.39 -5.91
N TYR A 68 -21.06 1.21 -6.89
CA TYR A 68 -20.54 0.71 -8.16
C TYR A 68 -19.20 -0.02 -7.96
N ILE A 69 -18.23 0.64 -7.31
CA ILE A 69 -16.86 0.12 -7.16
C ILE A 69 -16.81 -1.12 -6.26
N PHE A 70 -17.64 -1.20 -5.22
CA PHE A 70 -17.72 -2.38 -4.36
C PHE A 70 -18.41 -3.58 -5.05
N LYS A 71 -19.26 -3.35 -6.06
CA LYS A 71 -19.86 -4.43 -6.87
C LYS A 71 -18.89 -4.98 -7.91
N LEU A 72 -17.84 -4.26 -8.28
CA LEU A 72 -16.82 -4.74 -9.21
C LEU A 72 -15.98 -5.86 -8.56
N LYS A 73 -16.16 -7.09 -9.03
CA LYS A 73 -15.40 -8.28 -8.60
C LYS A 73 -14.14 -8.48 -9.46
N SER A 74 -13.32 -7.44 -9.62
CA SER A 74 -12.06 -7.55 -10.37
C SER A 74 -10.90 -7.93 -9.43
N PRO A 75 -10.10 -8.95 -9.78
CA PRO A 75 -8.91 -9.32 -9.01
C PRO A 75 -7.80 -8.25 -9.08
N TYR A 76 -7.89 -7.31 -10.04
CA TYR A 76 -6.92 -6.24 -10.23
C TYR A 76 -7.20 -4.99 -9.39
N ILE A 77 -8.36 -4.90 -8.70
CA ILE A 77 -8.60 -3.86 -7.70
C ILE A 77 -8.08 -4.37 -6.36
N LEU A 78 -6.85 -3.99 -6.02
CA LEU A 78 -6.14 -4.49 -4.84
C LEU A 78 -6.51 -3.69 -3.59
N ALA A 79 -6.78 -2.39 -3.74
CA ALA A 79 -7.18 -1.52 -2.66
C ALA A 79 -8.11 -0.41 -3.18
N ARG A 80 -8.84 0.24 -2.26
CA ARG A 80 -9.81 1.30 -2.57
C ARG A 80 -9.58 2.51 -1.67
N VAL A 81 -9.37 3.67 -2.29
CA VAL A 81 -9.38 4.99 -1.65
C VAL A 81 -10.66 5.69 -2.09
N MET A 82 -11.59 5.87 -1.17
CA MET A 82 -12.94 6.39 -1.48
C MET A 82 -13.11 7.86 -1.12
N ARG A 83 -14.16 8.50 -1.62
CA ARG A 83 -14.38 9.93 -1.42
C ARG A 83 -14.83 10.24 0.00
N ALA A 84 -14.08 11.06 0.71
CA ALA A 84 -14.57 11.80 1.87
C ALA A 84 -15.11 13.15 1.38
N ARG A 85 -16.43 13.36 1.47
CA ARG A 85 -17.04 14.64 1.07
C ARG A 85 -16.55 15.82 1.92
N HIS A 86 -16.28 15.56 3.18
CA HIS A 86 -15.73 16.50 4.14
C HIS A 86 -15.03 15.71 5.24
N LEU A 87 -13.73 15.84 5.35
CA LEU A 87 -12.93 15.21 6.39
C LEU A 87 -13.26 15.87 7.74
N CYS A 88 -13.83 15.08 8.66
CA CYS A 88 -14.22 15.52 9.99
C CYS A 88 -14.33 14.34 10.97
N GLU A 89 -14.51 14.64 12.27
CA GLU A 89 -14.63 13.64 13.34
C GLU A 89 -15.77 12.63 13.14
N HIS A 90 -16.83 13.02 12.42
CA HIS A 90 -18.04 12.22 12.22
C HIS A 90 -18.26 11.81 10.76
N MET A 91 -17.19 11.84 9.95
CA MET A 91 -17.28 11.45 8.54
C MET A 91 -17.73 10.00 8.38
N ARG A 92 -18.41 9.72 7.27
CA ARG A 92 -18.77 8.34 6.89
C ARG A 92 -17.59 7.71 6.17
N LEU A 93 -17.27 6.47 6.56
CA LEU A 93 -16.21 5.66 5.97
C LEU A 93 -16.82 4.36 5.44
N PRO A 94 -16.75 4.07 4.13
CA PRO A 94 -17.11 2.76 3.61
C PRO A 94 -16.25 1.64 4.23
N ILE A 95 -16.85 0.47 4.45
CA ILE A 95 -16.14 -0.69 5.00
C ILE A 95 -15.23 -1.30 3.93
N GLY A 96 -14.02 -1.70 4.29
CA GLY A 96 -13.09 -2.40 3.38
C GLY A 96 -12.28 -1.48 2.47
N ILE A 97 -12.20 -0.19 2.80
CA ILE A 97 -11.28 0.78 2.17
C ILE A 97 -9.92 0.76 2.87
N VAL A 98 -8.90 1.27 2.18
CA VAL A 98 -7.56 1.49 2.78
C VAL A 98 -7.32 2.96 3.12
N GLY A 99 -8.14 3.85 2.58
CA GLY A 99 -8.04 5.28 2.82
C GLY A 99 -9.18 6.07 2.20
N VAL A 100 -9.10 7.39 2.35
CA VAL A 100 -10.03 8.33 1.73
C VAL A 100 -9.30 9.48 1.05
N ARG A 101 -9.97 10.13 0.10
CA ARG A 101 -9.54 11.39 -0.52
C ARG A 101 -10.64 12.44 -0.37
N GLU A 102 -10.26 13.64 0.09
CA GLU A 102 -11.05 14.86 -0.09
C GLU A 102 -10.31 15.68 -1.18
N PRO A 103 -10.91 15.93 -2.35
CA PRO A 103 -10.24 16.71 -3.40
C PRO A 103 -10.02 18.16 -2.96
N LEU A 104 -8.77 18.52 -2.66
CA LEU A 104 -8.42 19.87 -2.18
C LEU A 104 -8.07 20.83 -3.33
N HIS A 105 -7.71 20.30 -4.50
CA HIS A 105 -7.30 21.07 -5.66
C HIS A 105 -8.44 21.59 -6.55
N ILE A 106 -9.69 21.21 -6.28
CA ILE A 106 -10.84 21.58 -7.11
C ILE A 106 -11.38 22.96 -6.75
N ASP A 107 -12.08 23.62 -7.67
CA ASP A 107 -12.53 25.01 -7.51
C ASP A 107 -13.57 25.19 -6.41
N SER A 108 -14.34 24.16 -6.09
CA SER A 108 -15.28 24.18 -4.97
C SER A 108 -14.63 23.97 -3.61
N SER A 109 -13.35 23.56 -3.54
CA SER A 109 -12.63 23.42 -2.27
C SER A 109 -12.11 24.78 -1.82
N PRO A 110 -12.46 25.25 -0.61
CA PRO A 110 -11.97 26.54 -0.12
C PRO A 110 -10.46 26.47 0.16
N ARG A 111 -9.78 27.59 -0.07
CA ARG A 111 -8.36 27.68 0.28
C ARG A 111 -8.16 27.56 1.79
N GLY A 112 -7.11 26.85 2.19
CA GLY A 112 -6.84 26.57 3.61
C GLY A 112 -7.76 25.51 4.24
N ARG A 113 -8.57 24.77 3.46
CA ARG A 113 -9.45 23.70 3.93
C ARG A 113 -8.76 22.69 4.85
N CYS A 114 -7.50 22.38 4.58
CA CYS A 114 -6.70 21.44 5.39
C CYS A 114 -6.32 21.99 6.78
N LEU A 115 -6.29 23.31 6.95
CA LEU A 115 -5.97 23.97 8.23
C LEU A 115 -7.16 24.00 9.20
N GLU A 116 -8.37 23.72 8.71
CA GLU A 116 -9.56 23.71 9.55
C GLU A 116 -9.50 22.62 10.61
N ARG A 117 -10.04 22.92 11.80
CA ARG A 117 -10.08 21.96 12.91
C ARG A 117 -10.78 20.65 12.54
N SER A 118 -11.86 20.72 11.75
CA SER A 118 -12.56 19.52 11.27
C SER A 118 -11.64 18.62 10.46
N PHE A 119 -10.82 19.17 9.57
CA PHE A 119 -9.85 18.40 8.79
C PHE A 119 -8.87 17.65 9.69
N ILE A 120 -8.29 18.35 10.68
CA ILE A 120 -7.35 17.76 11.64
C ILE A 120 -8.02 16.62 12.43
N GLN A 121 -9.23 16.83 12.93
CA GLN A 121 -10.00 15.78 13.62
C GLN A 121 -10.30 14.58 12.71
N GLY A 122 -10.53 14.83 11.42
CA GLY A 122 -10.72 13.78 10.44
C GLY A 122 -9.44 12.96 10.21
N LEU A 123 -8.26 13.60 10.15
CA LEU A 123 -6.97 12.90 10.11
C LEU A 123 -6.75 12.03 11.36
N GLU A 124 -7.13 12.51 12.56
CA GLU A 124 -7.07 11.72 13.80
C GLU A 124 -7.98 10.48 13.73
N VAL A 125 -9.16 10.59 13.13
CA VAL A 125 -10.05 9.44 12.89
C VAL A 125 -9.38 8.44 11.96
N LEU A 126 -8.79 8.87 10.84
CA LEU A 126 -8.10 7.97 9.92
C LEU A 126 -6.93 7.25 10.60
N ALA A 127 -6.12 7.99 11.37
CA ALA A 127 -5.01 7.42 12.13
C ALA A 127 -5.47 6.33 13.11
N LYS A 128 -6.55 6.59 13.88
CA LYS A 128 -7.14 5.62 14.82
C LYS A 128 -7.67 4.36 14.14
N GLN A 129 -8.16 4.48 12.90
CA GLN A 129 -8.67 3.36 12.11
C GLN A 129 -7.59 2.71 11.22
N ASP A 130 -6.34 3.21 11.29
CA ASP A 130 -5.22 2.77 10.44
C ASP A 130 -5.55 2.83 8.93
N LEU A 131 -6.25 3.91 8.57
CA LEU A 131 -6.58 4.34 7.21
C LEU A 131 -5.68 5.52 6.81
N LEU A 132 -5.42 5.66 5.51
CA LEU A 132 -4.64 6.77 4.97
C LEU A 132 -5.52 7.90 4.40
N PHE A 133 -4.93 9.09 4.34
CA PHE A 133 -5.46 10.21 3.57
C PHE A 133 -4.67 10.37 2.27
N GLU A 134 -5.37 10.47 1.14
CA GLU A 134 -4.76 10.85 -0.13
C GLU A 134 -4.92 12.35 -0.38
N SER A 135 -3.79 12.99 -0.62
CA SER A 135 -3.68 14.44 -0.67
C SER A 135 -3.47 14.89 -2.10
N CYS A 136 -4.55 15.41 -2.70
CA CYS A 136 -4.50 16.05 -4.01
C CYS A 136 -4.77 17.56 -3.84
N ASN A 137 -3.70 18.32 -3.62
CA ASN A 137 -3.70 19.75 -3.26
C ASN A 137 -3.33 20.63 -4.45
N ARG A 138 -3.65 21.92 -4.34
CA ARG A 138 -3.00 22.94 -5.16
C ARG A 138 -1.54 23.08 -4.72
N VAL A 139 -0.64 23.35 -5.66
CA VAL A 139 0.81 23.45 -5.41
C VAL A 139 1.12 24.51 -4.34
N ASP A 140 0.41 25.63 -4.36
CA ASP A 140 0.58 26.76 -3.46
C ASP A 140 -0.01 26.52 -2.05
N GLU A 141 -0.64 25.37 -1.80
CA GLU A 141 -1.20 24.97 -0.50
C GLU A 141 -0.44 23.81 0.16
N LEU A 142 0.69 23.38 -0.42
CA LEU A 142 1.50 22.28 0.14
C LEU A 142 2.11 22.64 1.51
N GLU A 143 2.40 23.93 1.76
CA GLU A 143 2.88 24.38 3.07
C GLU A 143 1.77 24.32 4.14
N ASP A 144 0.52 24.59 3.75
CA ASP A 144 -0.64 24.45 4.64
C ASP A 144 -0.92 22.98 4.96
N LEU A 145 -0.76 22.10 3.97
CA LEU A 145 -0.83 20.66 4.17
C LEU A 145 0.23 20.21 5.19
N TYR A 146 1.50 20.63 5.06
CA TYR A 146 2.53 20.34 6.05
C TYR A 146 2.14 20.80 7.47
N ASN A 147 1.61 22.02 7.59
CA ASN A 147 1.17 22.58 8.87
C ASN A 147 0.02 21.77 9.50
N SER A 148 -0.78 21.12 8.68
CA SER A 148 -1.89 20.25 9.11
C SER A 148 -1.38 18.88 9.57
N ILE A 149 -0.59 18.20 8.72
CA ILE A 149 -0.12 16.82 8.98
C ILE A 149 0.80 16.75 10.20
N LYS A 150 1.65 17.77 10.42
CA LYS A 150 2.56 17.78 11.59
C LYS A 150 1.83 17.76 12.94
N GLN A 151 0.54 18.09 12.97
CA GLN A 151 -0.29 18.05 14.17
C GLN A 151 -0.80 16.64 14.48
N VAL A 152 -0.79 15.73 13.51
CA VAL A 152 -1.28 14.35 13.63
C VAL A 152 -0.21 13.38 13.07
N PRO A 153 0.93 13.21 13.75
CA PRO A 153 2.06 12.42 13.26
C PRO A 153 1.74 10.93 13.04
N GLU A 154 0.63 10.42 13.59
CA GLU A 154 0.14 9.06 13.39
C GLU A 154 -0.64 8.89 12.07
N ALA A 155 -1.13 9.97 11.47
CA ALA A 155 -1.92 9.90 10.25
C ALA A 155 -1.04 9.64 9.03
N LYS A 156 -1.28 8.55 8.29
CA LYS A 156 -0.57 8.28 7.03
C LYS A 156 -1.14 9.15 5.93
N VAL A 157 -0.28 9.93 5.27
CA VAL A 157 -0.69 10.80 4.17
C VAL A 157 0.10 10.50 2.91
N VAL A 158 -0.59 10.37 1.79
CA VAL A 158 0.01 10.13 0.48
C VAL A 158 -0.16 11.38 -0.37
N ILE A 159 0.96 12.02 -0.72
CA ILE A 159 0.98 13.13 -1.66
C ILE A 159 0.77 12.58 -3.07
N ASN A 160 -0.29 13.01 -3.72
CA ASN A 160 -0.59 12.61 -5.08
C ASN A 160 0.21 13.48 -6.06
N HIS A 161 0.55 12.89 -7.21
CA HIS A 161 0.99 13.63 -8.38
C HIS A 161 2.22 14.53 -8.15
N CYS A 162 3.17 14.10 -7.31
CA CYS A 162 4.28 14.94 -6.86
C CYS A 162 3.82 16.34 -6.37
N GLY A 163 2.66 16.44 -5.73
CA GLY A 163 2.09 17.70 -5.27
C GLY A 163 1.49 18.57 -6.37
N ASN A 164 1.10 17.99 -7.52
CA ASN A 164 0.55 18.65 -8.71
C ASN A 164 1.48 19.69 -9.35
N VAL A 165 2.80 19.46 -9.23
CA VAL A 165 3.83 20.39 -9.71
C VAL A 165 3.80 20.59 -11.23
N SER A 166 3.81 21.85 -11.65
CA SER A 166 4.06 22.25 -13.05
C SER A 166 5.40 22.95 -13.24
N THR A 167 5.99 23.48 -12.15
CA THR A 167 7.26 24.22 -12.13
C THR A 167 8.04 23.93 -10.86
N LEU A 168 9.35 23.71 -10.96
CA LEU A 168 10.24 23.49 -9.79
C LEU A 168 10.75 24.79 -9.18
N ASP A 169 9.84 25.64 -8.72
CA ASP A 169 10.22 26.84 -7.97
C ASP A 169 10.67 26.52 -6.53
N GLU A 170 11.27 27.51 -5.88
CA GLU A 170 11.80 27.35 -4.52
C GLU A 170 10.71 27.18 -3.47
N SER A 171 9.50 27.71 -3.67
CA SER A 171 8.37 27.50 -2.76
C SER A 171 7.92 26.03 -2.75
N TYR A 172 7.75 25.43 -3.92
CA TYR A 172 7.42 24.03 -4.08
C TYR A 172 8.49 23.13 -3.44
N LYS A 173 9.77 23.36 -3.77
CA LYS A 173 10.86 22.58 -3.19
C LYS A 173 10.88 22.67 -1.68
N LYS A 174 10.74 23.88 -1.12
CA LYS A 174 10.69 24.10 0.34
C LYS A 174 9.52 23.35 0.98
N ALA A 175 8.33 23.41 0.39
CA ALA A 175 7.16 22.72 0.92
C ALA A 175 7.32 21.19 0.86
N MET A 176 7.79 20.65 -0.25
CA MET A 176 8.02 19.21 -0.41
C MET A 176 9.14 18.68 0.50
N THR A 177 10.21 19.45 0.72
CA THR A 177 11.25 19.11 1.71
C THR A 177 10.68 19.04 3.12
N LYS A 178 9.79 19.97 3.49
CA LYS A 178 9.10 19.93 4.78
C LYS A 178 8.22 18.69 4.90
N LEU A 179 7.42 18.39 3.87
CA LEU A 179 6.56 17.21 3.83
C LEU A 179 7.36 15.90 3.93
N ALA A 180 8.46 15.78 3.20
CA ALA A 180 9.33 14.59 3.21
C ALA A 180 9.98 14.33 4.58
N SER A 181 10.21 15.38 5.37
CA SER A 181 10.79 15.25 6.72
C SER A 181 9.84 14.60 7.73
N LEU A 182 8.54 14.51 7.42
CA LEU A 182 7.57 13.80 8.23
C LEU A 182 7.68 12.27 8.01
N PRO A 183 7.69 11.44 9.07
CA PRO A 183 7.86 10.00 8.95
C PRO A 183 6.66 9.28 8.30
N ASN A 184 5.50 9.94 8.32
CA ASN A 184 4.18 9.44 7.92
C ASN A 184 3.69 9.97 6.57
N VAL A 185 4.55 10.64 5.80
CA VAL A 185 4.21 11.19 4.47
C VAL A 185 4.90 10.41 3.35
N TYR A 186 4.12 10.03 2.35
CA TYR A 186 4.52 9.26 1.17
C TYR A 186 4.26 10.08 -0.10
N CYS A 187 4.88 9.72 -1.22
CA CYS A 187 4.70 10.45 -2.48
C CYS A 187 4.52 9.51 -3.67
N LYS A 188 3.48 9.77 -4.47
CA LYS A 188 3.22 9.09 -5.74
C LYS A 188 3.94 9.80 -6.89
N ILE A 189 4.74 9.06 -7.63
CA ILE A 189 5.42 9.52 -8.84
C ILE A 189 4.45 9.46 -10.01
N SER A 190 3.71 10.55 -10.23
CA SER A 190 2.69 10.69 -11.28
C SER A 190 2.33 12.16 -11.50
N GLY A 191 1.42 12.44 -12.43
CA GLY A 191 0.75 13.75 -12.48
C GLY A 191 1.57 14.91 -13.02
N PHE A 192 2.57 14.64 -13.85
CA PHE A 192 3.41 15.64 -14.50
C PHE A 192 3.54 15.36 -16.01
N PRO A 193 3.68 16.41 -16.85
CA PRO A 193 3.92 16.23 -18.28
C PRO A 193 5.32 15.66 -18.55
N THR A 194 5.46 14.91 -19.65
CA THR A 194 6.71 14.21 -20.00
C THR A 194 7.42 14.75 -21.24
N ASP A 195 6.85 15.77 -21.89
CA ASP A 195 7.39 16.40 -23.10
C ASP A 195 8.74 17.09 -22.82
N ASN A 196 8.87 17.75 -21.67
CA ASN A 196 10.10 18.39 -21.23
C ASN A 196 10.97 17.44 -20.39
N LYS A 197 11.87 16.72 -21.06
CA LYS A 197 12.81 15.78 -20.42
C LYS A 197 13.69 16.41 -19.33
N LEU A 198 14.07 17.69 -19.47
CA LEU A 198 14.89 18.38 -18.46
C LEU A 198 14.09 18.68 -17.20
N PHE A 199 12.84 19.14 -17.35
CA PHE A 199 11.91 19.33 -16.24
C PHE A 199 11.67 18.01 -15.49
N VAL A 200 11.32 16.95 -16.22
CA VAL A 200 11.11 15.60 -15.67
C VAL A 200 12.33 15.13 -14.87
N LYS A 201 13.53 15.19 -15.48
CA LYS A 201 14.75 14.77 -14.80
C LYS A 201 14.97 15.55 -13.51
N ASN A 202 14.84 16.88 -13.56
CA ASN A 202 15.02 17.72 -12.38
C ASN A 202 13.95 17.45 -11.30
N LEU A 203 12.72 17.13 -11.69
CA LEU A 203 11.66 16.74 -10.78
C LEU A 203 11.99 15.43 -10.06
N LEU A 204 12.34 14.40 -10.82
CA LEU A 204 12.62 13.08 -10.27
C LEU A 204 13.90 13.09 -9.42
N ASP A 205 14.94 13.85 -9.82
CA ASP A 205 16.15 14.08 -9.01
C ASP A 205 15.82 14.75 -7.69
N PHE A 206 14.98 15.79 -7.72
CA PHE A 206 14.56 16.46 -6.51
C PHE A 206 13.75 15.54 -5.58
N ILE A 207 12.73 14.85 -6.10
CA ILE A 207 11.86 13.99 -5.29
C ILE A 207 12.65 12.82 -4.70
N SER A 208 13.47 12.14 -5.52
CA SER A 208 14.28 10.99 -5.09
C SER A 208 15.40 11.39 -4.13
N GLY A 209 15.93 12.61 -4.26
CA GLY A 209 16.92 13.15 -3.33
C GLY A 209 16.32 13.69 -2.02
N THR A 210 14.99 13.86 -1.94
CA THR A 210 14.31 14.51 -0.81
C THR A 210 13.52 13.53 0.05
N PHE A 211 12.82 12.57 -0.57
CA PHE A 211 12.09 11.52 0.14
C PHE A 211 12.95 10.28 0.33
N ASP A 212 12.82 9.61 1.48
CA ASP A 212 13.34 8.26 1.63
C ASP A 212 12.78 7.36 0.52
N HIS A 213 13.63 6.53 -0.08
CA HIS A 213 13.23 5.66 -1.19
C HIS A 213 11.99 4.81 -0.87
N SER A 214 11.87 4.33 0.38
CA SER A 214 10.71 3.56 0.88
C SER A 214 9.39 4.33 0.96
N LYS A 215 9.41 5.66 0.76
CA LYS A 215 8.23 6.55 0.76
C LYS A 215 7.73 6.86 -0.65
N LEU A 216 8.42 6.41 -1.68
CA LEU A 216 8.10 6.68 -3.08
C LEU A 216 7.40 5.49 -3.73
N MET A 217 6.41 5.76 -4.57
CA MET A 217 5.68 4.73 -5.30
C MET A 217 5.26 5.19 -6.68
N TYR A 218 5.34 4.29 -7.65
CA TYR A 218 4.83 4.52 -8.99
C TYR A 218 3.30 4.62 -9.00
N ALA A 219 2.79 5.56 -9.78
CA ALA A 219 1.38 5.75 -10.05
C ALA A 219 1.20 6.10 -11.53
N SER A 220 0.24 5.49 -12.22
CA SER A 220 -0.01 5.84 -13.61
C SER A 220 -0.86 7.09 -13.75
N ASN A 221 -1.80 7.31 -12.81
CA ASN A 221 -2.92 8.23 -12.97
C ASN A 221 -3.80 7.90 -14.20
N TYR A 222 -3.87 6.64 -14.62
CA TYR A 222 -4.70 6.20 -15.73
C TYR A 222 -6.19 6.43 -15.42
N PRO A 223 -7.02 6.87 -16.37
CA PRO A 223 -6.67 7.31 -17.73
C PRO A 223 -6.36 8.82 -17.82
N VAL A 224 -6.39 9.54 -16.70
CA VAL A 224 -6.20 11.00 -16.60
C VAL A 224 -4.82 11.45 -17.09
N VAL A 225 -3.82 10.57 -17.02
CA VAL A 225 -2.48 10.78 -17.63
C VAL A 225 -2.56 11.27 -19.07
N ASN A 226 -3.57 10.85 -19.83
CA ASN A 226 -3.79 11.23 -21.23
C ASN A 226 -4.19 12.70 -21.43
N LEU A 227 -4.33 13.49 -20.36
CA LEU A 227 -4.53 14.94 -20.44
C LEU A 227 -3.22 15.73 -20.56
N TYR A 228 -2.10 15.16 -20.12
CA TYR A 228 -0.81 15.87 -20.04
C TYR A 228 0.39 15.04 -20.55
N SER A 229 0.19 13.76 -20.83
CA SER A 229 1.19 12.83 -21.36
C SER A 229 0.46 11.67 -22.09
N SER A 230 1.18 10.66 -22.56
CA SER A 230 0.61 9.35 -22.87
C SER A 230 0.90 8.38 -21.72
N PHE A 231 0.07 7.35 -21.55
CA PHE A 231 0.35 6.30 -20.56
C PHE A 231 1.72 5.65 -20.78
N GLU A 232 2.10 5.42 -22.04
CA GLU A 232 3.38 4.84 -22.43
C GLU A 232 4.56 5.74 -22.07
N ASP A 233 4.50 7.03 -22.45
CA ASP A 233 5.58 7.97 -22.20
C ASP A 233 5.80 8.17 -20.70
N HIS A 234 4.72 8.28 -19.93
CA HIS A 234 4.79 8.37 -18.47
C HIS A 234 5.41 7.11 -17.85
N LEU A 235 4.93 5.93 -18.24
CA LEU A 235 5.46 4.66 -17.72
C LEU A 235 6.94 4.49 -18.06
N ASN A 236 7.33 4.68 -19.32
CA ASN A 236 8.73 4.56 -19.75
C ASN A 236 9.62 5.61 -19.08
N CYS A 237 9.14 6.85 -18.93
CA CYS A 237 9.86 7.89 -18.22
C CYS A 237 10.21 7.51 -16.78
N VAL A 238 9.25 6.99 -16.01
CA VAL A 238 9.50 6.57 -14.61
C VAL A 238 10.39 5.32 -14.58
N ARG A 239 10.19 4.38 -15.51
CA ARG A 239 10.99 3.15 -15.61
C ARG A 239 12.46 3.43 -15.91
N GLU A 240 12.74 4.28 -16.89
CA GLU A 240 14.10 4.68 -17.25
C GLU A 240 14.81 5.37 -16.10
N TYR A 241 14.09 6.22 -15.34
CA TYR A 241 14.67 6.95 -14.22
C TYR A 241 15.01 6.02 -13.04
N PHE A 242 14.06 5.17 -12.62
CA PHE A 242 14.25 4.27 -11.48
C PHE A 242 14.86 2.92 -11.87
N ASN A 243 15.18 2.71 -13.14
CA ASN A 243 15.77 1.48 -13.66
C ASN A 243 14.98 0.22 -13.26
N ASP A 244 13.66 0.25 -13.47
CA ASP A 244 12.74 -0.87 -13.15
C ASP A 244 12.82 -1.35 -11.68
N ASP A 245 13.06 -0.45 -10.72
CA ASP A 245 13.14 -0.77 -9.29
C ASP A 245 11.82 -1.31 -8.71
N LEU A 246 11.86 -2.56 -8.23
CA LEU A 246 10.70 -3.24 -7.64
C LEU A 246 10.15 -2.57 -6.38
N ASP A 247 10.97 -1.82 -5.64
CA ASP A 247 10.49 -1.08 -4.46
C ASP A 247 9.53 0.03 -4.89
N ILE A 248 9.90 0.80 -5.92
CA ILE A 248 9.10 1.88 -6.49
C ILE A 248 7.86 1.35 -7.22
N PHE A 249 8.01 0.29 -8.02
CA PHE A 249 6.94 -0.22 -8.89
C PHE A 249 5.97 -1.17 -8.20
N SER A 250 6.31 -1.73 -7.03
CA SER A 250 5.45 -2.72 -6.37
C SER A 250 5.51 -2.70 -4.84
N LYS A 251 6.68 -2.92 -4.23
CA LYS A 251 6.76 -3.26 -2.79
C LYS A 251 6.35 -2.12 -1.87
N ASN A 252 6.72 -0.88 -2.17
CA ASN A 252 6.35 0.27 -1.33
C ASN A 252 4.82 0.47 -1.29
N ALA A 253 4.14 0.34 -2.43
CA ALA A 253 2.68 0.39 -2.50
C ALA A 253 2.07 -0.79 -1.73
N LYS A 254 2.56 -2.02 -1.95
CA LYS A 254 2.07 -3.20 -1.25
C LYS A 254 2.12 -3.06 0.27
N LYS A 255 3.26 -2.60 0.77
CA LYS A 255 3.50 -2.35 2.19
C LYS A 255 2.60 -1.24 2.74
N LEU A 256 2.51 -0.10 2.07
CA LEU A 256 1.72 1.04 2.57
C LEU A 256 0.22 0.72 2.61
N TYR A 257 -0.32 0.21 1.51
CA TYR A 257 -1.75 -0.08 1.36
C TYR A 257 -2.15 -1.45 1.92
N LYS A 258 -1.22 -2.22 2.49
CA LYS A 258 -1.44 -3.57 3.03
C LYS A 258 -2.10 -4.51 2.00
N ILE A 259 -1.64 -4.42 0.76
CA ILE A 259 -2.16 -5.19 -0.38
C ILE A 259 -1.69 -6.65 -0.33
N ASN A 260 -0.68 -6.97 0.48
CA ASN A 260 -0.21 -8.34 0.62
C ASN A 260 -1.35 -9.22 1.12
N ARG A 261 -1.76 -10.16 0.27
CA ARG A 261 -2.68 -11.22 0.69
C ARG A 261 -1.98 -12.01 1.78
N PRO A 262 -2.61 -12.17 2.96
CA PRO A 262 -2.08 -13.02 3.99
C PRO A 262 -1.83 -14.42 3.41
N GLN A 263 -0.59 -14.86 3.45
CA GLN A 263 -0.20 -16.23 3.10
C GLN A 263 -0.34 -17.07 4.37
N LEU A 264 -1.04 -18.19 4.26
CA LEU A 264 -1.21 -19.14 5.36
C LEU A 264 -0.28 -20.32 5.15
N PHE A 265 0.57 -20.55 6.14
CA PHE A 265 1.44 -21.71 6.22
C PHE A 265 0.96 -22.58 7.38
N ALA A 266 0.79 -23.88 7.11
CA ALA A 266 0.50 -24.86 8.14
C ALA A 266 1.63 -25.87 8.18
N SER A 267 2.09 -26.23 9.38
CA SER A 267 3.16 -27.20 9.53
C SER A 267 2.97 -28.09 10.75
N VAL A 268 3.62 -29.25 10.75
CA VAL A 268 3.52 -30.24 11.82
C VAL A 268 4.89 -30.79 12.21
N ILE A 269 5.07 -30.99 13.52
CA ILE A 269 6.27 -31.61 14.09
C ILE A 269 5.86 -32.53 15.24
N LYS A 270 6.74 -33.47 15.63
CA LYS A 270 6.53 -34.26 16.85
C LYS A 270 7.12 -33.55 18.07
N LEU A 271 6.35 -33.46 19.14
CA LEU A 271 6.78 -33.09 20.47
C LEU A 271 7.34 -34.32 21.19
N ARG A 272 8.49 -34.16 21.85
CA ARG A 272 9.04 -35.19 22.71
C ARG A 272 8.24 -35.24 24.03
N PRO A 273 7.60 -36.37 24.37
CA PRO A 273 6.74 -36.46 25.55
C PRO A 273 7.44 -36.02 26.85
N GLU A 274 8.72 -36.36 27.00
CA GLU A 274 9.54 -36.03 28.16
C GLU A 274 9.90 -34.53 28.27
N LYS A 275 9.68 -33.75 27.21
CA LYS A 275 9.89 -32.29 27.17
C LYS A 275 8.59 -31.50 27.01
N ALA A 276 7.44 -32.16 26.97
CA ALA A 276 6.17 -31.51 26.65
C ALA A 276 5.81 -30.35 27.59
N GLU A 277 5.94 -30.56 28.90
CA GLU A 277 5.65 -29.52 29.89
C GLU A 277 6.66 -28.36 29.84
N TYR A 278 7.93 -28.65 29.52
CA TYR A 278 8.94 -27.62 29.33
C TYR A 278 8.62 -26.75 28.10
N TYR A 279 8.27 -27.38 26.99
CA TYR A 279 7.88 -26.70 25.75
C TYR A 279 6.69 -25.76 25.96
N LYS A 280 5.64 -26.23 26.66
CA LYS A 280 4.47 -25.41 27.01
C LYS A 280 4.84 -24.23 27.90
N LYS A 281 5.71 -24.43 28.89
CA LYS A 281 6.18 -23.36 29.77
C LYS A 281 6.95 -22.27 29.00
N LEU A 282 7.79 -22.66 28.05
CA LEU A 282 8.48 -21.73 27.15
C LEU A 282 7.46 -20.90 26.36
N HIS A 283 6.50 -21.55 25.69
CA HIS A 283 5.55 -20.85 24.80
C HIS A 283 4.48 -20.05 25.54
N ALA A 284 4.23 -20.35 26.82
CA ALA A 284 3.41 -19.50 27.70
C ALA A 284 4.10 -18.18 28.04
N ASN A 285 5.43 -18.11 27.99
CA ASN A 285 6.23 -16.93 28.31
C ASN A 285 7.44 -16.80 27.35
N PRO A 286 7.19 -16.55 26.05
CA PRO A 286 8.25 -16.48 25.06
C PRO A 286 9.15 -15.25 25.26
N PHE A 287 10.37 -15.30 24.72
CA PHE A 287 11.25 -14.13 24.72
C PHE A 287 10.60 -12.99 23.94
N SER A 288 10.48 -11.81 24.56
CA SER A 288 9.83 -10.66 23.92
C SER A 288 10.56 -10.18 22.66
N SER A 289 11.89 -10.32 22.63
CA SER A 289 12.75 -10.05 21.48
C SER A 289 12.40 -10.93 20.28
N VAL A 290 12.19 -12.23 20.49
CA VAL A 290 11.80 -13.18 19.42
C VAL A 290 10.44 -12.82 18.84
N ASN A 291 9.46 -12.53 19.71
CA ASN A 291 8.14 -12.08 19.27
C ASN A 291 8.17 -10.75 18.51
N LYS A 292 9.14 -9.88 18.80
CA LYS A 292 9.37 -8.64 18.04
C LYS A 292 9.94 -8.97 16.65
N MET A 293 10.99 -9.80 16.58
CA MET A 293 11.61 -10.22 15.32
C MET A 293 10.63 -10.92 14.39
N ILE A 294 9.80 -11.84 14.90
CA ILE A 294 8.74 -12.52 14.14
C ILE A 294 7.82 -11.50 13.45
N ARG A 295 7.38 -10.47 14.18
CA ARG A 295 6.52 -9.41 13.62
C ARG A 295 7.25 -8.53 12.61
N GLU A 296 8.53 -8.24 12.84
CA GLU A 296 9.38 -7.48 11.91
C GLU A 296 9.69 -8.25 10.62
N CYS A 297 9.53 -9.57 10.62
CA CYS A 297 9.65 -10.47 9.46
C CYS A 297 8.28 -10.79 8.84
N GLY A 298 7.29 -9.91 9.01
CA GLY A 298 6.01 -9.99 8.30
C GLY A 298 5.02 -11.04 8.82
N ILE A 299 5.34 -11.79 9.89
CA ILE A 299 4.42 -12.77 10.49
C ILE A 299 3.45 -12.04 11.43
N THR A 300 2.17 -12.02 11.04
CA THR A 300 1.10 -11.29 11.75
C THR A 300 0.34 -12.16 12.75
N LYS A 301 0.25 -13.47 12.48
CA LYS A 301 -0.34 -14.45 13.39
C LYS A 301 0.51 -15.70 13.39
N TYR A 302 0.78 -16.25 14.56
CA TYR A 302 1.41 -17.56 14.69
C TYR A 302 0.81 -18.30 15.87
N LYS A 303 0.24 -19.46 15.60
CA LYS A 303 -0.46 -20.28 16.61
C LYS A 303 0.06 -21.70 16.53
N ILE A 304 0.29 -22.31 17.69
CA ILE A 304 0.74 -23.69 17.82
C ILE A 304 -0.25 -24.44 18.72
N TRP A 305 -0.79 -25.54 18.22
CA TRP A 305 -1.65 -26.46 18.96
C TRP A 305 -0.90 -27.74 19.26
N ASN A 306 -1.20 -28.35 20.41
CA ASN A 306 -0.65 -29.64 20.80
C ASN A 306 -1.76 -30.68 20.90
N ARG A 307 -1.54 -31.85 20.31
CA ARG A 307 -2.34 -33.07 20.52
C ARG A 307 -1.38 -34.24 20.69
N GLU A 308 -1.30 -34.77 21.91
CA GLU A 308 -0.37 -35.86 22.24
C GLU A 308 1.08 -35.50 21.87
N ASP A 309 1.76 -36.31 21.07
CA ASP A 309 3.12 -36.07 20.60
C ASP A 309 3.16 -35.22 19.32
N LEU A 310 2.08 -34.58 18.90
CA LEU A 310 2.03 -33.70 17.73
C LEU A 310 1.87 -32.24 18.12
N LEU A 311 2.59 -31.39 17.39
CA LEU A 311 2.38 -29.96 17.35
C LEU A 311 1.98 -29.54 15.94
N PHE A 312 0.90 -28.78 15.84
CA PHE A 312 0.44 -28.16 14.59
C PHE A 312 0.66 -26.68 14.69
N SER A 313 1.29 -26.07 13.70
CA SER A 313 1.43 -24.63 13.61
C SER A 313 0.59 -24.09 12.47
N VAL A 314 0.00 -22.91 12.66
CA VAL A 314 -0.57 -22.10 11.58
C VAL A 314 0.00 -20.69 11.71
N MET A 315 0.64 -20.25 10.63
CA MET A 315 1.30 -18.96 10.51
C MET A 315 0.66 -18.15 9.39
N GLU A 316 0.28 -16.91 9.71
CA GLU A 316 -0.14 -15.90 8.74
C GLU A 316 1.03 -14.96 8.48
N TYR A 317 1.43 -14.85 7.21
CA TYR A 317 2.52 -14.00 6.76
C TYR A 317 2.00 -12.97 5.74
N CYS A 318 2.30 -11.70 6.00
CA CYS A 318 1.89 -10.57 5.16
C CYS A 318 3.10 -9.76 4.64
N GLY A 319 4.32 -10.28 4.76
CA GLY A 319 5.51 -9.63 4.21
C GLY A 319 5.63 -9.79 2.69
N ASP A 320 6.61 -9.11 2.11
CA ASP A 320 6.81 -9.04 0.66
C ASP A 320 7.71 -10.17 0.12
N ASP A 321 8.65 -10.66 0.93
CA ASP A 321 9.66 -11.66 0.54
C ASP A 321 9.88 -12.66 1.67
N PHE A 322 9.18 -13.79 1.58
CA PHE A 322 9.15 -14.80 2.64
C PHE A 322 10.55 -15.38 2.87
N GLU A 323 11.31 -15.65 1.81
CA GLU A 323 12.64 -16.26 1.91
C GLU A 323 13.62 -15.29 2.58
N TYR A 324 13.60 -14.02 2.18
CA TYR A 324 14.42 -12.98 2.82
C TYR A 324 14.07 -12.81 4.30
N ASP A 325 12.78 -12.72 4.63
CA ASP A 325 12.33 -12.51 6.00
C ASP A 325 12.66 -13.72 6.90
N MET A 326 12.52 -14.95 6.38
CA MET A 326 12.93 -16.16 7.12
C MET A 326 14.44 -16.22 7.30
N ALA A 327 15.23 -15.82 6.29
CA ALA A 327 16.69 -15.76 6.39
C ALA A 327 17.15 -14.68 7.40
N LYS A 328 16.51 -13.51 7.42
CA LYS A 328 16.72 -12.45 8.41
C LYS A 328 16.45 -12.95 9.83
N MET A 329 15.32 -13.61 10.05
CA MET A 329 14.97 -14.21 11.34
C MET A 329 15.98 -15.29 11.75
N ALA A 330 16.46 -16.11 10.82
CA ALA A 330 17.48 -17.13 11.09
C ALA A 330 18.85 -16.56 11.46
N GLN A 331 19.16 -15.33 11.07
CA GLN A 331 20.39 -14.63 11.46
C GLN A 331 20.28 -13.91 12.81
N ASP A 332 19.07 -13.77 13.36
CA ASP A 332 18.83 -13.08 14.63
C ASP A 332 19.39 -13.88 15.83
N PRO A 333 20.32 -13.32 16.63
CA PRO A 333 20.93 -14.05 17.74
C PRO A 333 19.93 -14.50 18.82
N GLU A 334 18.88 -13.71 19.10
CA GLU A 334 17.89 -14.05 20.11
C GLU A 334 16.97 -15.19 19.65
N THR A 335 16.60 -15.18 18.37
CA THR A 335 15.89 -16.29 17.72
C THR A 335 16.71 -17.57 17.75
N ASN A 336 18.02 -17.49 17.47
CA ASN A 336 18.91 -18.65 17.59
C ASN A 336 19.00 -19.19 19.03
N ARG A 337 19.02 -18.31 20.04
CA ARG A 337 18.99 -18.74 21.46
C ARG A 337 17.67 -19.42 21.81
N TRP A 338 16.56 -18.91 21.30
CA TRP A 338 15.25 -19.52 21.47
C TRP A 338 15.15 -20.91 20.82
N TRP A 339 15.69 -21.09 19.62
CA TRP A 339 15.75 -22.39 18.96
C TRP A 339 16.58 -23.42 19.74
N LYS A 340 17.68 -23.01 20.38
CA LYS A 340 18.45 -23.90 21.27
C LYS A 340 17.65 -24.43 22.46
N GLU A 341 16.63 -23.72 22.92
CA GLU A 341 15.73 -24.17 23.99
C GLU A 341 14.58 -25.05 23.45
N THR A 342 14.07 -24.72 22.27
CA THR A 342 12.85 -25.33 21.71
C THR A 342 13.10 -26.54 20.83
N ASP A 343 14.15 -26.54 20.00
CA ASP A 343 14.50 -27.66 19.12
C ASP A 343 14.73 -28.98 19.87
N PRO A 344 15.40 -29.00 21.05
CA PRO A 344 15.55 -30.23 21.83
C PRO A 344 14.23 -30.80 22.35
N CYS A 345 13.15 -30.01 22.37
CA CYS A 345 11.82 -30.49 22.74
C CYS A 345 11.11 -31.22 21.59
N GLN A 346 11.67 -31.18 20.38
CA GLN A 346 10.99 -31.58 19.15
C GLN A 346 11.76 -32.70 18.42
N LYS A 347 11.06 -33.37 17.53
CA LYS A 347 11.64 -34.30 16.54
C LYS A 347 10.80 -34.22 15.27
N ARG A 348 11.44 -34.42 14.11
CA ARG A 348 10.74 -34.44 12.82
C ARG A 348 9.64 -35.52 12.82
N ILE A 349 8.56 -35.27 12.09
CA ILE A 349 7.56 -36.31 11.79
C ILE A 349 8.17 -37.37 10.88
N ASP A 350 7.52 -38.52 10.81
CA ASP A 350 7.88 -39.52 9.81
C ASP A 350 7.45 -39.01 8.43
N GLY A 351 8.34 -39.12 7.43
CA GLY A 351 8.08 -38.66 6.06
C GLY A 351 8.44 -37.20 5.77
N ALA A 352 8.90 -36.42 6.76
CA ALA A 352 9.44 -35.08 6.53
C ALA A 352 10.63 -35.10 5.54
N LEU A 353 10.68 -34.12 4.64
CA LEU A 353 11.82 -33.93 3.74
C LEU A 353 13.10 -33.61 4.53
N LYS A 354 14.28 -33.87 3.95
CA LYS A 354 15.55 -33.59 4.62
C LYS A 354 15.75 -32.11 4.96
N SER A 355 15.19 -31.21 4.15
CA SER A 355 15.19 -29.76 4.36
C SER A 355 14.19 -29.30 5.42
N GLU A 356 13.21 -30.13 5.79
CA GLU A 356 12.15 -29.76 6.72
C GLU A 356 12.55 -30.07 8.16
N TRP A 357 12.47 -29.05 9.02
CA TRP A 357 12.46 -29.26 10.47
C TRP A 357 11.02 -29.48 10.96
N TRP A 358 10.18 -28.48 10.74
CA TRP A 358 8.72 -28.63 10.71
C TRP A 358 8.32 -29.02 9.29
N ALA A 359 7.47 -30.04 9.14
CA ALA A 359 7.01 -30.49 7.83
C ALA A 359 5.81 -29.67 7.39
N ASP A 360 5.79 -29.22 6.14
CA ASP A 360 4.69 -28.42 5.61
C ASP A 360 3.43 -29.28 5.40
N MET A 361 2.27 -28.65 5.51
CA MET A 361 0.96 -29.28 5.34
C MET A 361 0.20 -28.66 4.18
N ASP A 362 -0.45 -29.50 3.38
CA ASP A 362 -1.30 -29.05 2.29
C ASP A 362 -2.65 -28.51 2.79
N LEU A 363 -3.03 -27.33 2.30
CA LEU A 363 -4.37 -26.79 2.51
C LEU A 363 -5.37 -27.54 1.61
N VAL A 364 -6.18 -28.41 2.22
CA VAL A 364 -7.17 -29.25 1.49
C VAL A 364 -8.50 -28.53 1.27
N TYR A 365 -8.89 -27.60 2.14
CA TYR A 365 -10.18 -26.88 2.07
C TYR A 365 -10.08 -25.47 2.65
N ASP A 366 -10.67 -24.50 1.96
CA ASP A 366 -10.86 -23.13 2.42
C ASP A 366 -12.31 -22.72 2.09
N LEU A 367 -13.09 -22.37 3.11
CA LEU A 367 -14.49 -21.97 2.96
C LEU A 367 -14.64 -20.66 2.15
N ASN A 368 -13.60 -19.82 2.12
CA ASN A 368 -13.65 -18.47 1.57
C ASN A 368 -12.87 -18.31 0.25
N LYS A 369 -12.26 -19.37 -0.27
CA LYS A 369 -11.75 -19.42 -1.65
C LYS A 369 -12.87 -19.78 -2.61
#